data_AF-A0A971X7J8-F1
#
_entry.id   AF-A0A971X7J8-F1
#
_cell.length_a   1.000
_cell.length_b   1.000
_cell.length_c   1.000
_cell.angle_alpha   90.00
_cell.angle_beta   90.00
_cell.angle_gamma   90.00
#
_symmetry.space_group_name_H-M   'P 1'
#
loop_
_entity.id
_entity.type
_entity.pdbx_description
1 polymer ?
#
loop_
_entity_poly.entity_id
_entity_poly.type
_entity_poly.pdbx_seq_one_letter_code
_entity_poly.pdbx_strand_id
1 'polypeptide(L)'
;CKGIPVKLNGKEMKPVELITELNRVGGENGIGIIDIVENRLVGMKSRGVYETPGGTILYAAHRELELLCLDRDTLHYKDMISMRFAELVYYGQWFTPLREALSAFVDVTQENVTGKVRLKLYKGNIIPAGSESPYSLFSEELCTFGEDSVYNQKDAEGFINLYGLPIKVQAIMKSKTGLKD
;
A
#
# COMPACT_ATOMS: atom_id res chain seq x y z
N CYS A 1 -12.73 5.51 -6.80
CA CYS A 1 -12.40 5.85 -8.19
C CYS A 1 -11.27 6.85 -8.16
N LYS A 2 -10.18 6.55 -8.86
CA LYS A 2 -8.88 7.22 -8.71
C LYS A 2 -8.41 7.36 -7.26
N GLY A 3 -8.42 6.26 -6.50
CA GLY A 3 -8.05 6.24 -5.08
C GLY A 3 -9.12 6.75 -4.10
N ILE A 4 -10.16 7.46 -4.57
CA ILE A 4 -11.17 8.06 -3.69
C ILE A 4 -12.34 7.10 -3.43
N PRO A 5 -12.75 6.83 -2.18
CA PRO A 5 -13.92 5.99 -1.90
C PRO A 5 -15.22 6.71 -2.33
N VAL A 6 -16.08 6.00 -3.07
CA VAL A 6 -17.31 6.56 -3.67
C VAL A 6 -18.58 5.75 -3.36
N LYS A 7 -18.43 4.49 -2.95
CA LYS A 7 -19.54 3.57 -2.65
C LYS A 7 -19.21 2.71 -1.44
N LEU A 8 -20.25 2.34 -0.68
CA LEU A 8 -20.18 1.33 0.38
C LEU A 8 -21.32 0.33 0.17
N ASN A 9 -21.00 -0.97 0.12
CA ASN A 9 -21.97 -2.05 -0.12
C ASN A 9 -22.87 -1.80 -1.35
N GLY A 10 -22.29 -1.27 -2.43
CA GLY A 10 -23.00 -0.97 -3.69
C GLY A 10 -23.76 0.36 -3.71
N LYS A 11 -23.95 1.02 -2.56
CA LYS A 11 -24.64 2.31 -2.45
C LYS A 11 -23.66 3.47 -2.60
N GLU A 12 -23.98 4.42 -3.49
CA GLU A 12 -23.27 5.70 -3.60
C GLU A 12 -23.51 6.57 -2.36
N MET A 13 -22.45 7.19 -1.87
CA MET A 13 -22.47 8.01 -0.67
C MET A 13 -21.53 9.20 -0.85
N LYS A 14 -21.89 10.35 -0.25
CA LYS A 14 -20.97 11.48 -0.16
C LYS A 14 -19.82 11.14 0.81
N PRO A 15 -18.63 11.76 0.69
CA PRO A 15 -17.47 11.42 1.51
C PRO A 15 -17.75 11.42 3.03
N VAL A 16 -18.46 12.43 3.54
CA VAL A 16 -18.81 12.53 4.96
C VAL A 16 -19.76 11.42 5.41
N GLU A 17 -20.79 11.13 4.60
CA GLU A 17 -21.75 10.05 4.88
C GLU A 17 -21.06 8.68 4.86
N LEU A 18 -20.16 8.46 3.90
CA LEU A 18 -19.39 7.24 3.76
C LEU A 18 -18.50 7.01 4.99
N ILE A 19 -17.72 8.01 5.41
CA ILE A 19 -16.88 7.91 6.61
C ILE A 19 -17.74 7.71 7.86
N THR A 20 -18.88 8.39 7.96
CA THR A 20 -19.82 8.22 9.10
C THR A 20 -20.34 6.80 9.20
N GLU A 21 -20.75 6.21 8.08
CA GLU A 21 -21.24 4.83 8.06
C GLU A 21 -20.12 3.82 8.33
N LEU A 22 -18.92 4.05 7.80
CA LEU A 22 -17.75 3.22 8.13
C LEU A 22 -17.36 3.33 9.61
N ASN A 23 -17.48 4.50 10.21
CA ASN A 23 -17.26 4.67 11.66
C ASN A 23 -18.28 3.86 12.47
N ARG A 24 -19.56 3.86 12.07
CA ARG A 24 -20.60 3.05 12.71
C ARG A 24 -20.29 1.55 12.64
N VAL A 25 -20.10 1.03 11.42
CA VAL A 25 -19.85 -0.41 11.21
C VAL A 25 -18.51 -0.85 11.82
N GLY A 26 -17.48 -0.03 11.70
CA GLY A 26 -16.17 -0.29 12.32
C GLY A 26 -16.22 -0.25 13.84
N GLY A 27 -16.92 0.73 14.42
CA GLY A 27 -17.11 0.85 15.86
C GLY A 27 -17.86 -0.34 16.46
N GLU A 28 -18.93 -0.81 15.80
CA GLU A 28 -19.67 -2.02 16.19
C GLU A 28 -18.80 -3.29 16.22
N ASN A 29 -17.68 -3.28 15.50
CA ASN A 29 -16.72 -4.38 15.42
C ASN A 29 -15.41 -4.10 16.18
N GLY A 30 -15.27 -2.98 16.88
CA GLY A 30 -14.05 -2.61 17.62
C GLY A 30 -12.84 -2.29 16.75
N ILE A 31 -13.05 -1.82 15.52
CA ILE A 31 -11.99 -1.54 14.55
C ILE A 31 -11.29 -0.21 14.85
N GLY A 32 -9.97 -0.16 14.65
CA GLY A 32 -9.20 1.08 14.61
C GLY A 32 -8.87 1.68 15.98
N ILE A 33 -8.86 0.85 17.03
CA ILE A 33 -8.41 1.22 18.38
C ILE A 33 -6.91 0.96 18.48
N ILE A 34 -6.13 1.98 18.81
CA ILE A 34 -4.68 1.87 19.03
C ILE A 34 -4.28 2.55 20.34
N ASP A 35 -3.32 1.97 21.06
CA ASP A 35 -2.62 2.56 22.20
C ASP A 35 -1.14 2.66 21.82
N ILE A 36 -0.64 3.89 21.68
CA ILE A 36 0.70 4.15 21.16
C ILE A 36 1.46 5.14 22.03
N VAL A 37 2.79 5.00 22.03
CA VAL A 37 3.73 6.03 22.48
C VAL A 37 4.33 6.68 21.24
N GLU A 38 4.07 7.96 21.05
CA GLU A 38 4.52 8.75 19.90
C GLU A 38 5.61 9.77 20.29
N ASN A 39 6.39 10.21 19.29
CA ASN A 39 7.36 11.29 19.46
C ASN A 39 6.74 12.59 18.93
N ARG A 40 6.54 13.57 19.81
CA ARG A 40 6.14 14.91 19.40
C ARG A 40 7.29 15.60 18.70
N LEU A 41 6.96 16.49 17.75
CA LEU A 41 7.96 17.29 17.03
C LEU A 41 8.88 18.08 17.98
N VAL A 42 8.35 18.54 19.11
CA VAL A 42 9.10 19.27 20.14
C VAL A 42 10.05 18.38 20.98
N GLY A 43 10.23 17.11 20.59
CA GLY A 43 11.23 16.19 21.15
C GLY A 43 10.79 15.34 22.35
N MET A 44 9.56 15.53 22.84
CA MET A 44 9.02 14.74 23.97
C MET A 44 8.21 13.53 23.50
N LYS A 45 8.17 12.48 24.32
CA LYS A 45 7.27 11.34 24.11
C LYS A 45 5.90 11.62 24.73
N SER A 46 4.85 11.10 24.11
CA SER A 46 3.48 11.14 24.60
C SER A 46 2.82 9.78 24.42
N ARG A 47 1.91 9.38 25.31
CA ARG A 47 1.09 8.18 25.16
C ARG A 47 -0.35 8.58 24.90
N GLY A 48 -0.98 7.97 23.91
CA GLY A 48 -2.35 8.27 23.52
C GLY A 48 -3.09 7.01 23.09
N VAL A 49 -4.40 7.02 23.33
CA VAL A 49 -5.34 6.04 22.79
C VAL A 49 -6.18 6.74 21.73
N TYR A 50 -6.33 6.12 20.56
CA TYR A 50 -7.05 6.68 19.43
C TYR A 50 -8.05 5.67 18.89
N GLU A 51 -9.18 6.17 18.42
CA GLU A 51 -10.23 5.40 17.76
C GLU A 51 -10.48 5.98 16.36
N THR A 52 -10.11 5.24 15.32
CA THR A 52 -10.22 5.68 13.93
C THR A 52 -10.86 4.60 13.03
N PRO A 53 -12.07 4.10 13.36
CA PRO A 53 -12.67 2.95 12.69
C PRO A 53 -12.77 3.11 11.17
N GLY A 54 -13.41 4.18 10.70
CA GLY A 54 -13.59 4.41 9.26
C GLY A 54 -12.28 4.69 8.54
N GLY A 55 -11.36 5.42 9.18
CA GLY A 55 -10.02 5.66 8.63
C GLY A 55 -9.20 4.38 8.48
N THR A 56 -9.24 3.51 9.47
CA THR A 56 -8.52 2.22 9.46
C THR A 56 -9.09 1.29 8.39
N ILE A 57 -10.42 1.27 8.22
CA ILE A 57 -11.08 0.50 7.16
C ILE A 57 -10.70 1.03 5.78
N LEU A 58 -10.76 2.35 5.57
CA LEU A 58 -10.40 2.97 4.29
C LEU A 58 -8.92 2.73 3.96
N TYR A 59 -8.04 2.84 4.94
CA TYR A 59 -6.61 2.57 4.75
C TYR A 59 -6.37 1.13 4.27
N ALA A 60 -6.98 0.15 4.94
CA ALA A 60 -6.89 -1.25 4.53
C ALA A 60 -7.50 -1.49 3.14
N ALA A 61 -8.70 -0.97 2.88
CA ALA A 61 -9.38 -1.14 1.59
C ALA A 61 -8.59 -0.51 0.43
N HIS A 62 -8.03 0.68 0.65
CA HIS A 62 -7.24 1.38 -0.34
C HIS A 62 -5.94 0.62 -0.64
N ARG A 63 -5.24 0.14 0.39
CA ARG A 63 -4.02 -0.68 0.23
C ARG A 63 -4.27 -1.94 -0.60
N GLU A 64 -5.34 -2.67 -0.32
CA GLU A 64 -5.71 -3.88 -1.09
C GLU A 64 -5.96 -3.58 -2.57
N LEU A 65 -6.52 -2.41 -2.88
CA LEU A 65 -6.75 -2.01 -4.27
C LEU A 65 -5.45 -1.58 -4.96
N GLU A 66 -4.54 -0.92 -4.25
CA GLU A 66 -3.23 -0.55 -4.78
C GLU A 66 -2.35 -1.75 -5.10
N LEU A 67 -2.37 -2.79 -4.26
CA LEU A 67 -1.68 -4.05 -4.52
C LEU A 67 -2.10 -4.68 -5.85
N LEU A 68 -3.33 -4.42 -6.30
CA LEU A 68 -3.88 -4.94 -7.55
C LEU A 68 -3.59 -4.03 -8.75
N CYS A 69 -3.47 -2.71 -8.54
CA CYS A 69 -3.47 -1.71 -9.62
C CYS A 69 -2.10 -1.03 -9.85
N LEU A 70 -1.16 -1.14 -8.92
CA LEU A 70 0.16 -0.51 -9.03
C LEU A 70 1.23 -1.55 -9.36
N ASP A 71 2.18 -1.16 -10.22
CA ASP A 71 3.36 -1.98 -10.46
C ASP A 71 4.24 -2.05 -9.20
N ARG A 72 5.09 -3.07 -9.14
CA ARG A 72 5.93 -3.39 -7.99
C ARG A 72 6.79 -2.20 -7.52
N ASP A 73 7.46 -1.53 -8.45
CA ASP A 73 8.48 -0.54 -8.10
C ASP A 73 7.80 0.78 -7.71
N THR A 74 6.71 1.15 -8.39
CA THR A 74 5.87 2.29 -8.01
C THR A 74 5.24 2.08 -6.64
N LEU A 75 4.68 0.90 -6.36
CA LEU A 75 4.10 0.58 -5.05
C LEU A 75 5.15 0.67 -3.93
N HIS A 76 6.33 0.09 -4.16
CA HIS A 76 7.41 0.11 -3.19
C HIS A 76 7.89 1.54 -2.88
N TYR A 77 8.09 2.35 -3.91
CA TYR A 77 8.52 3.74 -3.72
C TYR A 77 7.42 4.59 -3.09
N LYS A 78 6.15 4.37 -3.47
CA LYS A 78 5.00 5.03 -2.88
C LYS A 78 4.91 4.79 -1.38
N ASP A 79 5.27 3.60 -0.89
CA ASP A 79 5.27 3.32 0.55
C ASP A 79 6.21 4.26 1.32
N MET A 80 7.40 4.52 0.79
CA MET A 80 8.33 5.50 1.36
C MET A 80 7.77 6.92 1.32
N ILE A 81 7.16 7.30 0.20
CA ILE A 81 6.53 8.61 0.03
C ILE A 81 5.36 8.81 1.00
N SER A 82 4.56 7.76 1.23
CA SER A 82 3.42 7.80 2.15
C SER A 82 3.86 8.08 3.59
N MET A 83 4.96 7.46 4.03
CA MET A 83 5.54 7.69 5.35
C MET A 83 6.04 9.13 5.48
N ARG A 84 6.78 9.62 4.48
CA ARG A 84 7.25 11.01 4.50
C ARG A 84 6.10 12.01 4.46
N PHE A 85 5.03 11.73 3.70
CA PHE A 85 3.84 12.56 3.68
C PHE A 85 3.18 12.63 5.06
N ALA A 86 3.03 11.49 5.75
CA ALA A 86 2.49 11.44 7.10
C ALA A 86 3.30 12.26 8.11
N GLU A 87 4.64 12.22 8.02
CA GLU A 87 5.52 13.07 8.85
C GLU A 87 5.26 14.56 8.62
N LEU A 88 5.16 15.00 7.37
CA LEU A 88 4.91 16.42 7.06
C LEU A 88 3.58 16.88 7.67
N VAL A 89 2.54 16.04 7.60
CA VAL A 89 1.24 16.33 8.22
C VAL A 89 1.37 16.42 9.74
N TYR A 90 2.04 15.45 10.37
CA TYR A 90 2.25 15.43 11.82
C TYR A 90 3.07 16.63 12.31
N TYR A 91 4.06 17.08 11.53
CA TYR A 91 4.89 18.24 11.82
C TYR A 91 4.21 19.59 11.56
N GLY A 92 2.95 19.60 11.10
CA GLY A 92 2.24 20.83 10.73
C GLY A 92 2.76 21.49 9.46
N GLN A 93 3.53 20.76 8.63
CA GLN A 93 4.16 21.24 7.39
C GLN A 93 3.22 21.12 6.18
N TRP A 94 1.91 21.28 6.40
CA TRP A 94 0.90 21.15 5.35
C TRP A 94 1.11 22.16 4.21
N PHE A 95 1.49 23.40 4.50
CA PHE A 95 1.62 24.43 3.46
C PHE A 95 3.02 24.52 2.83
N THR A 96 3.78 23.41 2.85
CA THR A 96 5.13 23.38 2.27
C THR A 96 5.11 22.90 0.80
N PRO A 97 6.03 23.40 -0.05
CA PRO A 97 6.18 22.92 -1.43
C PRO A 97 6.48 21.42 -1.51
N LEU A 98 7.20 20.87 -0.52
CA LEU A 98 7.48 19.44 -0.46
C LEU A 98 6.18 18.63 -0.35
N ARG A 99 5.24 19.03 0.52
CA ARG A 99 3.94 18.35 0.63
C ARG A 99 3.16 18.42 -0.70
N GLU A 100 3.22 19.54 -1.43
CA GLU A 100 2.62 19.68 -2.77
C GLU A 100 3.21 18.72 -3.78
N ALA A 101 4.54 18.64 -3.84
CA ALA A 101 5.23 17.71 -4.73
C ALA A 101 4.86 16.24 -4.42
N LEU A 102 4.78 15.88 -3.14
CA LEU A 102 4.35 14.54 -2.74
C LEU A 102 2.88 14.27 -3.07
N SER A 103 1.98 15.25 -2.95
CA SER A 103 0.59 15.13 -3.39
C SER A 103 0.51 14.87 -4.90
N ALA A 104 1.25 15.63 -5.71
CA ALA A 104 1.27 15.44 -7.16
C ALA A 104 1.80 14.06 -7.56
N PHE A 105 2.81 13.54 -6.85
CA PHE A 105 3.26 12.15 -7.02
C PHE A 105 2.11 11.18 -6.74
N VAL A 106 1.41 11.33 -5.62
CA VAL A 106 0.28 10.45 -5.26
C VAL A 106 -0.84 10.55 -6.31
N ASP A 107 -1.19 11.74 -6.77
CA ASP A 107 -2.24 11.93 -7.79
C ASP A 107 -1.99 11.10 -9.05
N VAL A 108 -0.74 11.06 -9.53
CA VAL A 108 -0.33 10.22 -10.67
C VAL A 108 -0.49 8.74 -10.34
N THR A 109 -0.02 8.29 -9.17
CA THR A 109 -0.19 6.88 -8.78
C THR A 109 -1.66 6.46 -8.69
N GLN A 110 -2.57 7.38 -8.37
CA GLN A 110 -3.96 7.04 -8.15
C GLN A 110 -4.79 6.94 -9.43
N GLU A 111 -4.28 7.30 -10.61
CA GLU A 111 -5.05 7.38 -11.86
C GLU A 111 -5.83 6.10 -12.19
N ASN A 112 -5.22 4.93 -11.96
CA ASN A 112 -5.81 3.61 -12.24
C ASN A 112 -6.29 2.87 -10.99
N VAL A 113 -6.21 3.48 -9.80
CA VAL A 113 -6.64 2.85 -8.54
C VAL A 113 -8.17 2.94 -8.43
N THR A 114 -8.86 2.06 -9.15
CA THR A 114 -10.32 2.03 -9.21
C THR A 114 -10.80 0.59 -9.21
N GLY A 115 -11.69 0.24 -8.29
CA GLY A 115 -12.21 -1.11 -8.18
C GLY A 115 -13.10 -1.26 -6.96
N LYS A 116 -13.33 -2.51 -6.56
CA LYS A 116 -14.06 -2.86 -5.34
C LYS A 116 -13.18 -3.74 -4.46
N VAL A 117 -13.26 -3.51 -3.16
CA VAL A 117 -12.60 -4.33 -2.15
C VAL A 117 -13.64 -4.82 -1.16
N ARG A 118 -13.59 -6.11 -0.84
CA ARG A 118 -14.43 -6.74 0.17
C ARG A 118 -13.59 -7.04 1.39
N LEU A 119 -13.98 -6.45 2.52
CA LEU A 119 -13.34 -6.67 3.82
C LEU A 119 -14.33 -7.35 4.77
N LYS A 120 -13.83 -8.27 5.61
CA LYS A 120 -14.56 -8.82 6.75
C LYS A 120 -14.06 -8.12 8.00
N LEU A 121 -14.97 -7.49 8.74
CA LEU A 121 -14.68 -6.83 10.01
C LEU A 121 -15.12 -7.74 11.13
N TYR A 122 -14.22 -8.07 12.05
CA TYR A 122 -14.53 -8.99 13.14
C TYR A 122 -13.64 -8.76 14.35
N LYS A 123 -14.26 -8.35 15.48
CA LYS A 123 -13.61 -8.29 16.80
C LYS A 123 -12.23 -7.59 16.77
N GLY A 124 -12.19 -6.39 16.20
CA GLY A 124 -10.96 -5.58 16.06
C GLY A 124 -10.13 -5.89 14.81
N ASN A 125 -10.46 -6.93 14.06
CA ASN A 125 -9.69 -7.34 12.88
C ASN A 125 -10.35 -6.89 11.58
N ILE A 126 -9.51 -6.52 10.63
CA ILE A 126 -9.87 -6.30 9.23
C ILE A 126 -9.23 -7.42 8.42
N ILE A 127 -10.05 -8.22 7.75
CA ILE A 127 -9.59 -9.38 6.97
C ILE A 127 -9.96 -9.16 5.50
N PRO A 128 -8.98 -9.05 4.59
CA PRO A 128 -9.23 -9.00 3.15
C PRO A 128 -9.99 -10.26 2.69
N ALA A 129 -11.04 -10.08 1.90
CA ALA A 129 -11.89 -11.16 1.40
C ALA A 129 -12.09 -11.07 -0.12
N GLY A 130 -11.17 -10.41 -0.82
CA GLY A 130 -11.13 -10.28 -2.27
C GLY A 130 -11.21 -8.82 -2.74
N SER A 131 -10.58 -8.57 -3.88
CA SER A 131 -10.58 -7.30 -4.58
C SER A 131 -10.79 -7.56 -6.08
N GLU A 132 -11.39 -6.59 -6.76
CA GLU A 132 -11.60 -6.62 -8.20
C GLU A 132 -11.35 -5.22 -8.77
N SER A 133 -10.69 -5.15 -9.93
CA SER A 133 -10.38 -3.90 -10.61
C SER A 133 -10.41 -4.11 -12.13
N PRO A 134 -11.04 -3.22 -12.91
CA PRO A 134 -10.87 -3.19 -14.36
C PRO A 134 -9.44 -2.82 -14.80
N TYR A 135 -8.61 -2.30 -13.88
CA TYR A 135 -7.21 -1.95 -14.10
C TYR A 135 -6.27 -2.88 -13.32
N SER A 136 -6.70 -4.12 -13.09
CA SER A 136 -5.88 -5.14 -12.43
C SER A 136 -4.62 -5.43 -13.25
N LEU A 137 -3.46 -5.37 -12.59
CA LEU A 137 -2.19 -5.85 -13.13
C LEU A 137 -1.99 -7.35 -12.85
N PHE A 138 -2.82 -7.94 -11.99
CA PHE A 138 -2.91 -9.39 -11.86
C PHE A 138 -3.59 -9.98 -13.09
N SER A 139 -2.97 -11.01 -13.68
CA SER A 139 -3.50 -11.81 -14.77
C SER A 139 -3.40 -13.28 -14.41
N GLU A 140 -4.55 -13.96 -14.33
CA GLU A 140 -4.61 -15.40 -14.05
C GLU A 140 -3.91 -16.22 -15.15
N GLU A 141 -4.02 -15.80 -16.40
CA GLU A 141 -3.39 -16.45 -17.55
C GLU A 141 -1.85 -16.42 -17.48
N LEU A 142 -1.26 -15.37 -16.90
CA LEU A 142 0.20 -15.26 -16.74
C LEU A 142 0.73 -15.94 -15.47
N CYS A 143 -0.14 -16.24 -14.51
CA CYS A 143 0.22 -16.79 -13.21
C CYS A 143 -0.21 -18.25 -13.02
N THR A 144 -0.84 -18.85 -14.02
CA THR A 144 -1.28 -20.25 -13.94
C THR A 144 -0.08 -21.20 -13.89
N PHE A 145 -0.24 -22.31 -13.19
CA PHE A 145 0.72 -23.42 -13.19
C PHE A 145 0.37 -24.49 -14.24
N GLY A 146 -0.70 -24.28 -15.02
CA GLY A 146 -1.09 -25.15 -16.12
C GLY A 146 -0.16 -25.03 -17.34
N GLU A 147 -0.35 -25.89 -18.35
CA GLU A 147 0.28 -25.68 -19.65
C GLU A 147 -0.26 -24.39 -20.26
N ASP A 148 0.57 -23.34 -20.26
CA ASP A 148 0.32 -22.11 -21.00
C ASP A 148 1.42 -21.87 -22.04
N SER A 149 1.11 -21.03 -23.02
CA SER A 149 2.05 -20.55 -24.03
C SER A 149 2.35 -19.05 -23.88
N VAL A 150 1.95 -18.46 -22.76
CA VAL A 150 1.94 -17.01 -22.55
C VAL A 150 3.23 -16.56 -21.84
N TYR A 151 3.86 -17.44 -21.04
CA TYR A 151 5.15 -17.16 -20.40
C TYR A 151 6.26 -18.14 -20.84
N ASN A 152 7.31 -17.62 -21.48
CA ASN A 152 8.47 -18.42 -21.86
C ASN A 152 9.44 -18.60 -20.68
N GLN A 153 9.36 -19.73 -20.01
CA GLN A 153 10.19 -20.04 -18.84
C GLN A 153 11.71 -20.05 -19.13
N LYS A 154 12.14 -20.22 -20.39
CA LYS A 154 13.57 -20.19 -20.74
C LYS A 154 14.20 -18.82 -20.51
N ASP A 155 13.42 -17.74 -20.57
CA ASP A 155 13.92 -16.38 -20.37
C ASP A 155 14.40 -16.15 -18.93
N ALA A 156 13.89 -16.93 -17.97
CA ALA A 156 14.28 -16.85 -16.56
C ALA A 156 15.76 -17.17 -16.33
N GLU A 157 16.36 -18.10 -17.09
CA GLU A 157 17.77 -18.46 -16.94
C GLU A 157 18.68 -17.27 -17.27
N GLY A 158 18.41 -16.60 -18.40
CA GLY A 158 19.14 -15.39 -18.81
C GLY A 158 18.96 -14.27 -17.79
N PHE A 159 17.72 -14.04 -17.33
CA PHE A 159 17.42 -13.04 -16.31
C PHE A 159 18.19 -13.29 -15.01
N ILE A 160 18.16 -14.50 -14.46
CA ILE A 160 18.84 -14.85 -13.20
C ILE A 160 20.35 -14.61 -13.32
N ASN A 161 20.95 -15.04 -14.44
CA ASN A 161 22.39 -14.87 -14.68
C ASN A 161 22.79 -13.39 -14.73
N LEU A 162 22.00 -12.54 -15.41
CA LEU A 162 22.29 -11.12 -15.52
C LEU A 162 21.97 -10.36 -14.22
N TYR A 163 20.85 -10.67 -13.58
CA TYR A 163 20.44 -10.02 -12.33
C TYR A 163 21.43 -10.33 -11.19
N GLY A 164 21.93 -11.57 -11.11
CA GLY A 164 22.93 -11.98 -10.12
C GLY A 164 24.38 -11.60 -10.45
N LEU A 165 24.65 -11.11 -11.67
CA LEU A 165 26.01 -10.86 -12.14
C LEU A 165 26.80 -9.88 -11.24
N PRO A 166 26.24 -8.75 -10.77
CA PRO A 166 26.99 -7.84 -9.90
C PRO A 166 27.44 -8.50 -8.59
N ILE A 167 26.58 -9.32 -7.98
CA ILE A 167 26.88 -10.06 -6.74
C ILE A 167 27.98 -11.11 -7.02
N LYS A 168 27.87 -11.82 -8.14
CA LYS A 168 28.88 -12.81 -8.57
C LYS A 168 30.25 -12.17 -8.75
N VAL A 169 30.33 -10.99 -9.37
CA VAL A 169 31.59 -10.24 -9.56
C VAL A 169 32.18 -9.83 -8.21
N GLN A 170 31.36 -9.32 -7.30
CA GLN A 170 31.80 -8.95 -5.95
C GLN A 170 32.38 -10.16 -5.20
N ALA A 171 31.73 -11.31 -5.28
CA ALA A 171 32.21 -12.54 -4.66
C ALA A 171 33.54 -13.02 -5.26
N ILE A 172 33.71 -12.96 -6.59
CA ILE A 172 34.97 -13.28 -7.26
C ILE A 172 36.09 -12.35 -6.79
N MET A 173 35.82 -11.04 -6.68
CA MET A 173 36.79 -10.07 -6.18
C MET A 173 37.21 -10.37 -4.74
N LYS A 174 36.25 -10.60 -3.83
CA LYS A 174 36.52 -10.97 -2.43
C LYS A 174 37.39 -12.23 -2.33
N SER A 175 37.07 -13.26 -3.11
CA SER A 175 37.85 -14.50 -3.16
C SER A 175 39.29 -14.28 -3.62
N LYS A 176 39.50 -13.46 -4.66
CA LYS A 176 40.85 -13.14 -5.18
C LYS A 176 41.69 -12.31 -4.21
N THR A 177 41.05 -11.42 -3.45
CA THR A 177 41.74 -10.46 -2.55
C THR A 177 41.90 -11.00 -1.12
N GLY A 178 41.26 -12.12 -0.78
CA GLY A 178 41.29 -12.68 0.57
C GLY A 178 40.45 -11.92 1.59
N LEU A 179 39.59 -10.99 1.14
CA LEU A 179 38.63 -10.28 1.97
C LEU A 179 37.55 -11.27 2.45
N LYS A 180 37.56 -11.60 3.75
CA LYS A 180 36.49 -12.36 4.39
C LYS A 180 35.29 -11.45 4.66
N ASP A 181 34.10 -12.05 4.66
CA ASP A 181 32.82 -11.39 4.97
C ASP A 181 32.81 -10.76 6.38
#